data_AF-W4UWI4-F1
#
_entry.id   AF-W4UWI4-F1
#
_cell.length_a   1.000
_cell.length_b   1.000
_cell.length_c   1.000
_cell.angle_alpha   90.00
_cell.angle_beta   90.00
_cell.angle_gamma   90.00
#
_symmetry.space_group_name_H-M   'P 1'
#
loop_
_entity.id
_entity.type
_entity.pdbx_description
1 polymer ?
#
loop_
_entity_poly.entity_id
_entity_poly.type
_entity_poly.pdbx_seq_one_letter_code
_entity_poly.pdbx_strand_id
1 'polypeptide(L)'
;MGVGIVGFGVLLSGVLGGSATEQKISVLSHFVPPSAFENLNQNFSLTDKLQQIADEKEATLAQLAIAWVLAQGEDIMALVGSRTESQFKDSLKATDIRLSKDDLDRIESIIPKANALITYMPPVNIDKNGLFKR
;
A
#
# COMPACT_ATOMS: atom_id res chain seq x y z
N MET A 1 2.90 -26.29 -1.66
CA MET A 1 4.27 -25.78 -1.49
C MET A 1 4.18 -24.57 -0.57
N GLY A 2 4.81 -24.60 0.60
CA GLY A 2 4.64 -23.58 1.66
C GLY A 2 5.56 -22.38 1.52
N VAL A 3 5.35 -21.57 0.47
CA VAL A 3 6.10 -20.31 0.27
C VAL A 3 5.18 -19.15 0.64
N GLY A 4 5.55 -18.40 1.68
CA GLY A 4 4.87 -17.17 2.07
C GLY A 4 5.28 -15.98 1.21
N ILE A 5 4.37 -15.02 1.03
CA ILE A 5 4.60 -13.76 0.30
C ILE A 5 4.53 -12.61 1.29
N VAL A 6 5.49 -11.69 1.21
CA VAL A 6 5.50 -10.46 2.00
C VAL A 6 5.17 -9.28 1.10
N GLY A 7 4.02 -8.65 1.32
CA GLY A 7 3.64 -7.39 0.67
C GLY A 7 4.45 -6.23 1.24
N PHE A 8 5.29 -5.61 0.42
CA PHE A 8 6.01 -4.37 0.73
C PHE A 8 5.26 -3.15 0.21
N GLY A 9 5.45 -1.99 0.83
CA GLY A 9 4.89 -0.72 0.35
C GLY A 9 3.39 -0.55 0.60
N VAL A 10 2.81 -1.34 1.51
CA VAL A 10 1.36 -1.41 1.79
C VAL A 10 0.71 -0.04 2.03
N LEU A 11 1.43 0.89 2.67
CA LEU A 11 0.91 2.23 3.01
C LEU A 11 1.42 3.35 2.10
N LEU A 12 2.09 3.04 0.99
CA LEU A 12 2.70 4.00 0.08
C LEU A 12 3.54 5.07 0.83
N SER A 13 4.57 4.63 1.56
CA SER A 13 5.41 5.51 2.39
C SER A 13 4.64 6.34 3.46
N GLY A 14 3.50 5.81 3.92
CA GLY A 14 2.66 6.44 4.94
C GLY A 14 1.67 7.46 4.39
N VAL A 15 1.51 7.54 3.07
CA VAL A 15 0.51 8.39 2.42
C VAL A 15 -0.90 7.99 2.84
N LEU A 16 -1.20 6.68 2.84
CA LEU A 16 -2.50 6.15 3.29
C LEU A 16 -2.73 6.27 4.80
N GLY A 17 -1.65 6.52 5.57
CA GLY A 17 -1.71 6.76 7.02
C GLY A 17 -1.83 8.24 7.40
N GLY A 18 -2.24 9.11 6.48
CA GLY A 18 -2.44 10.55 6.74
C GLY A 18 -1.13 11.33 6.95
N SER A 19 0.02 10.72 6.67
CA SER A 19 1.34 11.34 6.85
C SER A 19 1.95 11.82 5.52
N ALA A 20 1.11 12.02 4.50
CA ALA A 20 1.49 12.50 3.19
C ALA A 20 2.02 13.93 3.29
N THR A 21 3.32 14.10 3.11
CA THR A 21 3.96 15.41 2.96
C THR A 21 4.41 15.59 1.53
N GLU A 22 4.48 16.82 1.03
CA GLU A 22 5.02 17.13 -0.30
C GLU A 22 6.41 16.50 -0.48
N GLN A 23 7.24 16.51 0.57
CA GLN A 23 8.55 15.88 0.56
C GLN A 23 8.48 14.35 0.35
N LYS A 24 7.55 13.65 1.02
CA LYS A 24 7.37 12.21 0.83
C LYS A 24 6.79 11.86 -0.54
N ILE A 25 5.87 12.68 -1.05
CA ILE A 25 5.31 12.51 -2.40
C ILE A 25 6.42 12.76 -3.44
N SER A 26 7.25 13.78 -3.26
CA SER A 26 8.42 14.03 -4.10
C SER A 26 9.40 12.85 -4.09
N VAL A 27 9.60 12.20 -2.94
CA VAL A 27 10.41 10.97 -2.87
C VAL A 27 9.82 9.86 -3.74
N LEU A 28 8.48 9.71 -3.82
CA LEU A 28 7.83 8.72 -4.70
C LEU A 28 8.16 8.97 -6.19
N SER A 29 8.33 10.22 -6.62
CA SER A 29 8.68 10.54 -8.01
C SER A 29 10.01 9.93 -8.48
N HIS A 30 10.93 9.64 -7.55
CA HIS A 30 12.20 8.97 -7.86
C HIS A 30 12.06 7.46 -8.06
N PHE A 31 10.93 6.87 -7.64
CA PHE A 31 10.71 5.43 -7.60
C PHE A 31 9.60 4.96 -8.56
N VAL A 32 8.95 5.88 -9.27
CA VAL A 32 7.87 5.54 -10.21
C VAL A 32 8.10 6.22 -11.56
N PRO A 33 7.64 5.62 -12.69
CA PRO A 33 7.64 6.31 -13.97
C PRO A 33 6.89 7.65 -13.90
N PRO A 34 7.28 8.68 -14.68
CA PRO A 34 6.58 9.97 -14.70
C PRO A 34 5.08 9.85 -14.95
N SER A 35 4.65 8.95 -15.85
CA SER A 35 3.22 8.69 -16.11
C SER A 35 2.48 8.09 -14.91
N ALA A 36 3.14 7.24 -14.12
CA ALA A 36 2.57 6.71 -12.87
C ALA A 36 2.54 7.79 -11.77
N PHE A 37 3.51 8.69 -11.77
CA PHE A 37 3.55 9.84 -10.86
C PHE A 37 2.44 10.85 -11.17
N GLU A 38 2.19 11.13 -12.46
CA GLU A 38 1.09 11.99 -12.93
C GLU A 38 -0.29 11.43 -12.50
N ASN A 39 -0.43 10.11 -12.45
CA ASN A 39 -1.65 9.44 -11.99
C ASN A 39 -1.86 9.49 -10.47
N LEU A 40 -0.88 9.93 -9.67
CA LEU A 40 -1.03 9.99 -8.21
C LEU A 40 -2.19 10.90 -7.77
N ASN A 41 -2.40 12.03 -8.46
CA ASN A 41 -3.53 12.93 -8.15
C ASN A 41 -4.89 12.27 -8.37
N GLN A 42 -5.02 11.44 -9.40
CA GLN A 42 -6.24 10.65 -9.61
C GLN A 42 -6.38 9.59 -8.52
N ASN A 43 -5.28 8.95 -8.13
CA ASN A 43 -5.29 7.96 -7.05
C ASN A 43 -5.67 8.55 -5.69
N PHE A 44 -5.31 9.81 -5.41
CA PHE A 44 -5.79 10.53 -4.23
C PHE A 44 -7.31 10.71 -4.22
N SER A 45 -7.96 10.94 -5.37
CA SER A 45 -9.43 10.99 -5.40
C SER A 45 -10.09 9.64 -5.10
N LEU A 46 -9.37 8.54 -5.32
CA LEU A 46 -9.86 7.19 -4.98
C LEU A 46 -9.76 6.93 -3.48
N THR A 47 -8.87 7.60 -2.74
CA THR A 47 -8.74 7.40 -1.31
C THR A 47 -9.99 7.82 -0.54
N ASP A 48 -10.73 8.81 -1.03
CA ASP A 48 -12.00 9.24 -0.40
C ASP A 48 -13.06 8.13 -0.43
N LYS A 49 -13.13 7.38 -1.54
CA LYS A 49 -14.05 6.24 -1.68
C LYS A 49 -13.63 5.07 -0.79
N LEU A 50 -12.33 4.83 -0.68
CA LEU A 50 -11.79 3.81 0.23
C LEU A 50 -11.99 4.21 1.70
N GLN A 51 -11.91 5.50 2.01
CA GLN A 51 -12.17 6.01 3.36
C GLN A 51 -13.60 5.70 3.81
N GLN A 52 -14.60 5.79 2.92
CA GLN A 52 -15.97 5.39 3.25
C GLN A 52 -16.07 3.92 3.68
N ILE A 53 -15.35 3.02 2.99
CA ILE A 53 -15.29 1.60 3.37
C ILE A 53 -14.58 1.44 4.72
N ALA A 54 -13.50 2.20 4.95
CA ALA A 54 -12.80 2.16 6.24
C ALA A 54 -13.70 2.60 7.39
N ASP A 55 -14.47 3.67 7.20
CA ASP A 55 -15.41 4.21 8.18
C ASP A 55 -16.52 3.21 8.52
N GLU A 56 -17.07 2.51 7.51
CA GLU A 56 -18.04 1.42 7.70
C GLU A 56 -17.48 0.25 8.51
N LYS A 57 -16.15 0.08 8.54
CA LYS A 57 -15.44 -0.93 9.33
C LYS A 57 -14.88 -0.39 10.64
N GLU A 58 -15.22 0.84 11.02
CA GLU A 58 -14.67 1.54 12.19
C GLU A 58 -13.12 1.55 12.19
N ALA A 59 -12.54 1.66 11.00
CA ALA A 59 -11.11 1.52 10.76
C ALA A 59 -10.52 2.79 10.12
N THR A 60 -9.22 2.97 10.27
CA THR A 60 -8.47 3.96 9.48
C THR A 60 -8.24 3.43 8.06
N LEU A 61 -8.01 4.32 7.10
CA LEU A 61 -7.65 3.91 5.74
C LEU A 61 -6.37 3.07 5.69
N ALA A 62 -5.41 3.35 6.58
CA ALA A 62 -4.21 2.54 6.71
C ALA A 62 -4.52 1.11 7.20
N GLN A 63 -5.41 0.98 8.19
CA GLN A 63 -5.85 -0.33 8.66
C GLN A 63 -6.63 -1.08 7.58
N LEU A 64 -7.50 -0.40 6.83
CA LEU A 64 -8.20 -1.00 5.69
C LEU A 64 -7.21 -1.55 4.65
N ALA A 65 -6.18 -0.77 4.30
CA ALA A 65 -5.15 -1.20 3.34
C ALA A 65 -4.39 -2.44 3.82
N ILE A 66 -4.01 -2.49 5.10
CA ILE A 66 -3.34 -3.66 5.69
C ILE A 66 -4.28 -4.87 5.69
N ALA A 67 -5.53 -4.70 6.13
CA ALA A 67 -6.53 -5.76 6.16
C ALA A 67 -6.80 -6.33 4.75
N TRP A 68 -6.84 -5.47 3.73
CA TRP A 68 -7.00 -5.89 2.33
C TRP A 68 -5.84 -6.76 1.85
N VAL A 69 -4.59 -6.41 2.19
CA VAL A 69 -3.41 -7.23 1.86
C VAL A 69 -3.48 -8.61 2.52
N LEU A 70 -3.81 -8.64 3.82
CA LEU A 70 -3.94 -9.90 4.56
C LEU A 70 -5.10 -10.77 4.03
N ALA A 71 -6.14 -10.17 3.47
CA ALA A 71 -7.28 -10.88 2.88
C ALA A 71 -6.95 -11.59 1.54
N GLN A 72 -5.78 -11.32 0.93
CA GLN A 72 -5.41 -11.93 -0.35
C GLN A 72 -5.01 -13.41 -0.23
N GLY A 73 -4.73 -13.90 0.98
CA GLY A 73 -4.46 -15.32 1.22
C GLY A 73 -3.78 -15.56 2.56
N GLU A 74 -3.88 -16.79 3.07
CA GLU A 74 -3.31 -17.18 4.37
C GLU A 74 -1.78 -17.12 4.41
N ASP A 75 -1.13 -17.26 3.24
CA ASP A 75 0.32 -17.19 3.08
C ASP A 75 0.83 -15.74 2.83
N ILE A 76 -0.05 -14.73 2.91
CA ILE A 76 0.27 -13.32 2.67
C ILE A 76 0.51 -12.59 3.98
N MET A 77 1.67 -11.93 4.09
CA MET A 77 2.03 -11.06 5.21
C MET A 77 2.16 -9.61 4.74
N ALA A 78 1.66 -8.66 5.53
CA ALA A 78 1.84 -7.23 5.29
C ALA A 78 3.08 -6.72 6.04
N LEU A 79 4.08 -6.20 5.32
CA LEU A 79 5.21 -5.51 5.93
C LEU A 79 4.84 -4.05 6.19
N VAL A 80 4.68 -3.71 7.47
CA VAL A 80 4.29 -2.37 7.93
C VAL A 80 5.44 -1.72 8.67
N GLY A 81 5.83 -0.51 8.25
CA GLY A 81 6.84 0.28 8.94
C GLY A 81 6.20 1.21 9.98
N SER A 82 6.80 1.31 11.17
CA SER A 82 6.39 2.21 12.24
C SER A 82 7.59 2.93 12.85
N ARG A 83 7.43 4.21 13.18
CA ARG A 83 8.46 5.00 13.89
C ARG A 83 8.19 5.14 15.38
N THR A 84 6.96 4.86 15.81
CA THR A 84 6.52 4.95 17.20
C THR A 84 5.71 3.72 17.57
N GLU A 85 5.68 3.41 18.86
CA GLU A 85 4.87 2.31 19.39
C GLU A 85 3.37 2.51 19.12
N SER A 86 2.90 3.77 19.15
CA SER A 86 1.50 4.09 18.83
C SER A 86 1.13 3.71 17.39
N GLN A 87 2.00 4.00 16.42
CA GLN A 87 1.79 3.61 15.01
C GLN A 87 1.79 2.09 14.83
N PHE A 88 2.66 1.39 15.57
CA PHE A 88 2.71 -0.07 15.55
C PHE A 88 1.40 -0.65 16.10
N LYS A 89 0.95 -0.20 17.28
CA LYS A 89 -0.32 -0.63 17.88
C LYS A 89 -1.53 -0.32 17.00
N ASP A 90 -1.52 0.83 16.33
CA ASP A 90 -2.59 1.18 15.39
C ASP A 90 -2.63 0.26 14.17
N SER A 91 -1.46 -0.11 13.64
CA SER A 91 -1.35 -1.06 12.52
C SER A 91 -1.82 -2.46 12.92
N LEU A 92 -1.57 -2.90 14.15
CA LEU A 92 -2.02 -4.20 14.65
C LEU A 92 -3.55 -4.34 14.65
N LYS A 93 -4.30 -3.27 14.91
CA LYS A 93 -5.78 -3.32 14.88
C LYS A 93 -6.33 -3.75 13.51
N ALA A 94 -5.55 -3.61 12.44
CA ALA A 94 -5.92 -4.09 11.12
C ALA A 94 -6.13 -5.62 11.07
N THR A 95 -5.52 -6.40 11.97
CA THR A 95 -5.67 -7.86 11.99
C THR A 95 -7.04 -8.31 12.46
N ASP A 96 -7.77 -7.44 13.17
CA ASP A 96 -9.11 -7.71 13.68
C ASP A 96 -10.20 -7.38 12.65
N ILE A 97 -9.85 -6.69 11.57
CA ILE A 97 -10.77 -6.30 10.50
C ILE A 97 -11.06 -7.50 9.61
N ARG A 98 -12.35 -7.79 9.43
CA ARG A 98 -12.83 -8.82 8.50
C ARG A 98 -13.49 -8.16 7.30
N LEU A 99 -12.88 -8.34 6.13
CA LEU A 99 -13.46 -7.93 4.85
C LEU A 99 -14.31 -9.06 4.30
N SER A 100 -15.58 -8.74 4.04
CA SER A 100 -16.47 -9.64 3.31
C SER A 100 -16.12 -9.66 1.83
N LYS A 101 -16.70 -10.61 1.09
CA LYS A 101 -16.57 -10.65 -0.36
C LYS A 101 -17.03 -9.35 -1.02
N ASP A 102 -18.15 -8.80 -0.56
CA ASP A 102 -18.71 -7.55 -1.10
C ASP A 102 -17.77 -6.36 -0.84
N ASP A 103 -17.07 -6.34 0.29
CA ASP A 103 -16.06 -5.30 0.56
C ASP A 103 -14.88 -5.40 -0.41
N LEU A 104 -14.39 -6.63 -0.67
CA LEU A 104 -13.30 -6.87 -1.61
C LEU A 104 -13.71 -6.47 -3.03
N ASP A 105 -14.91 -6.86 -3.46
CA ASP A 105 -15.46 -6.51 -4.78
C ASP A 105 -15.62 -4.98 -4.92
N ARG A 106 -16.05 -4.29 -3.85
CA ARG A 106 -16.11 -2.81 -3.82
C ARG A 106 -14.72 -2.19 -3.94
N ILE A 107 -13.73 -2.68 -3.20
CA ILE A 107 -12.35 -2.18 -3.26
C ILE A 107 -11.77 -2.37 -4.68
N GLU A 108 -11.96 -3.55 -5.29
CA GLU A 108 -11.52 -3.81 -6.66
C GLU A 108 -12.21 -2.91 -7.68
N SER A 109 -13.49 -2.58 -7.49
CA SER A 109 -14.22 -1.66 -8.37
C SER A 109 -13.71 -0.21 -8.29
N ILE A 110 -13.17 0.19 -7.14
CA ILE A 110 -12.62 1.54 -6.91
C ILE A 110 -11.24 1.68 -7.51
N ILE A 111 -10.44 0.60 -7.52
CA ILE A 111 -9.05 0.59 -8.02
C ILE A 111 -8.98 -0.24 -9.31
N PRO A 112 -9.14 0.37 -10.50
CA PRO A 112 -8.96 -0.35 -11.75
C PRO A 112 -7.55 -0.93 -11.82
N LYS A 113 -7.39 -2.21 -12.19
CA LYS A 113 -6.07 -2.86 -12.34
C LYS A 113 -5.12 -2.09 -13.27
N ALA A 114 -5.65 -1.34 -14.24
CA ALA A 114 -4.89 -0.47 -15.13
C ALA A 114 -4.19 0.71 -14.41
N ASN A 115 -4.74 1.17 -13.28
CA ASN A 115 -4.23 2.28 -12.48
C ASN A 115 -3.33 1.80 -11.32
N ALA A 116 -3.27 0.49 -11.07
CA ALA A 116 -2.44 -0.12 -10.03
C ALA A 116 -0.95 -0.23 -10.39
N LEU A 117 -0.54 0.32 -11.54
CA LEU A 117 0.84 0.30 -12.02
C LEU A 117 1.71 1.34 -11.29
N ILE A 118 2.03 1.04 -10.03
CA ILE A 118 3.32 1.44 -9.48
C ILE A 118 4.30 0.29 -9.77
N THR A 119 4.86 0.26 -10.98
CA THR A 119 6.01 -0.61 -11.27
C THR A 119 7.14 -0.18 -10.37
N TYR A 120 7.24 -0.86 -9.22
CA TYR A 120 8.23 -0.64 -8.20
C TYR A 120 9.36 -1.63 -8.43
N MET A 121 10.30 -1.24 -9.28
CA MET A 121 11.70 -1.67 -9.22
C MET A 121 12.46 -0.76 -10.16
N PRO A 122 13.24 0.24 -9.66
CA PRO A 122 14.23 0.87 -10.52
C PRO A 122 15.11 -0.23 -11.12
N PRO A 123 15.61 -0.08 -12.35
CA PRO A 123 16.51 -1.07 -12.95
C PRO A 123 17.64 -1.33 -11.96
N VAL A 124 17.79 -2.57 -11.52
CA VAL A 124 18.82 -2.91 -10.54
C VAL A 124 20.16 -2.70 -11.23
N ASN A 125 20.90 -1.67 -10.83
CA ASN A 125 22.21 -1.39 -11.39
C ASN A 125 23.23 -2.31 -10.74
N ILE A 126 23.26 -3.54 -11.25
CA ILE A 126 24.18 -4.58 -10.80
C ILE A 126 25.45 -4.50 -11.66
N ASP A 127 26.61 -4.58 -11.04
CA ASP A 127 27.86 -4.75 -11.77
C ASP A 127 27.99 -6.19 -12.32
N LYS A 128 29.04 -6.41 -13.12
CA LYS A 128 29.34 -7.74 -13.67
C LYS A 128 29.58 -8.83 -12.62
N ASN A 129 29.71 -8.46 -11.34
CA ASN A 129 29.98 -9.36 -10.21
C ASN A 129 28.74 -9.61 -9.34
N GLY A 130 27.57 -9.08 -9.70
CA GLY A 130 26.36 -9.26 -8.90
C GLY A 130 26.18 -8.24 -7.76
N LEU A 131 27.00 -7.18 -7.70
CA LEU A 131 26.94 -6.18 -6.63
C LEU A 131 26.17 -4.92 -7.06
N PHE A 132 25.44 -4.31 -6.12
CA PHE A 132 24.83 -3.00 -6.33
C PHE A 132 25.91 -1.94 -6.57
N LYS A 133 25.84 -1.25 -7.71
CA LYS A 133 26.70 -0.09 -7.97
C LYS A 133 26.26 1.06 -7.07
N ARG A 134 27.22 1.65 -6.34
CA ARG A 134 27.03 2.88 -5.57
C ARG A 134 26.87 4.09 -6.48
#